data_AF-A0A0L0BMB1-F1
#
_entry.id   AF-A0A0L0BMB1-F1
#
_cell.length_a   1.000
_cell.length_b   1.000
_cell.length_c   1.000
_cell.angle_alpha   90.00
_cell.angle_beta   90.00
_cell.angle_gamma   90.00
#
_symmetry.space_group_name_H-M   'P 1'
#
loop_
_entity.id
_entity.type
_entity.pdbx_description
1 polymer ?
#
loop_
_entity_poly.entity_id
_entity_poly.type
_entity_poly.pdbx_seq_one_letter_code
_entity_poly.pdbx_strand_id
1 'polypeptide(L)'
;AFRVENRVDTAQQIRANTGQRPLGALTDDHLDRLAQQAEKHAEGAAADQFRRTPGEAPMDTEWAARPFALLHTSKLTETRDNVVERLQSLDPTASLSAATRKEQWMVKTMTLELERRQDLSPTQTAIERTARGEDSRSAHQVTIAEAIRQERQLREAGIPSTSTPASTDRIRTTTDPSTAGFGRSTISEDIAPSVLLQDARVPKEYRDELDRLRAHLGQRVAVRGAQLAEEQPAWAAALGPVPAKESKAAEWHSIASETEAYRNRYNIGAHETTIIPKQYQDDPTARRLIERATALHKHSALTQAAPRTPAQVQQGADEAAIAERIAFNQAAARRAIARLHAERAAASDRLPEPQQREAKIVEVTQTTQSAVSSPASAQPAQKPEVELTQEEGIQAAIARAIARHRAVAEKAAGATAGDTQGKESGSTPISQDQRQKDPVTTKDASSTSRVPSKSGWGKNQDELIERYRKAMDAKEARGERVKRGKEDSAASSRRAADAASHRSGRSLR
;
A
#
# COMPACT_ATOMS: atom_id res chain seq x y z
N ALA A 1 13.04 4.35 -4.46
CA ALA A 1 13.65 5.43 -3.65
C ALA A 1 14.47 6.39 -4.52
N PHE A 2 15.79 6.21 -4.69
CA PHE A 2 16.72 7.27 -5.15
C PHE A 2 16.38 7.97 -6.48
N ARG A 3 15.81 7.25 -7.46
CA ARG A 3 15.36 7.85 -8.73
C ARG A 3 14.19 8.85 -8.55
N VAL A 4 13.36 8.69 -7.51
CA VAL A 4 12.27 9.62 -7.17
C VAL A 4 12.82 10.88 -6.50
N GLU A 5 13.72 10.71 -5.52
CA GLU A 5 14.41 11.84 -4.86
C GLU A 5 15.08 12.73 -5.91
N ASN A 6 15.87 12.15 -6.82
CA ASN A 6 16.51 12.91 -7.89
C ASN A 6 15.51 13.63 -8.82
N ARG A 7 14.33 13.06 -9.08
CA ARG A 7 13.29 13.76 -9.87
C ARG A 7 12.68 14.94 -9.12
N VAL A 8 12.52 14.84 -7.79
CA VAL A 8 12.09 15.97 -6.95
C VAL A 8 13.16 17.06 -6.94
N ASP A 9 14.43 16.69 -6.78
CA ASP A 9 15.56 17.63 -6.84
C ASP A 9 15.65 18.31 -8.23
N THR A 10 15.43 17.55 -9.30
CA THR A 10 15.36 18.06 -10.69
C THR A 10 14.20 19.05 -10.87
N ALA A 11 13.03 18.77 -10.30
CA ALA A 11 11.88 19.67 -10.33
C ALA A 11 12.14 21.00 -9.59
N GLN A 12 12.86 20.95 -8.47
CA GLN A 12 13.30 22.15 -7.75
C GLN A 12 14.31 22.95 -8.58
N GLN A 13 15.25 22.29 -9.25
CA GLN A 13 16.25 22.94 -10.12
C GLN A 13 15.60 23.66 -11.32
N ILE A 14 14.59 23.04 -11.97
CA ILE A 14 13.80 23.70 -13.04
C ILE A 14 13.20 25.03 -12.55
N ARG A 15 12.63 25.03 -11.34
CA ARG A 15 12.02 26.21 -10.71
C ARG A 15 13.05 27.26 -10.30
N ALA A 16 14.20 26.85 -9.79
CA ALA A 16 15.31 27.75 -9.44
C ALA A 16 15.92 28.41 -10.69
N ASN A 17 16.07 27.67 -11.80
CA ASN A 17 16.69 28.15 -13.04
C ASN A 17 15.74 28.96 -13.94
N THR A 18 14.54 29.32 -13.46
CA THR A 18 13.55 30.14 -14.19
C THR A 18 14.12 31.51 -14.62
N GLY A 19 15.02 32.10 -13.83
CA GLY A 19 15.67 33.36 -14.14
C GLY A 19 16.78 33.29 -15.19
N GLN A 20 17.37 32.12 -15.46
CA GLN A 20 18.46 31.99 -16.45
C GLN A 20 17.95 31.54 -17.83
N ARG A 21 16.94 30.65 -17.84
CA ARG A 21 16.38 30.07 -19.07
C ARG A 21 15.54 31.09 -19.86
N PRO A 22 15.58 31.11 -21.20
CA PRO A 22 15.00 32.18 -22.01
C PRO A 22 13.48 32.37 -21.85
N LEU A 23 12.74 31.29 -21.56
CA LEU A 23 11.29 31.31 -21.32
C LEU A 23 10.91 30.86 -19.90
N GLY A 24 11.89 30.74 -19.00
CA GLY A 24 11.67 30.22 -17.64
C GLY A 24 10.75 31.07 -16.77
N ALA A 25 10.63 32.36 -17.05
CA ALA A 25 9.82 33.31 -16.27
C ALA A 25 8.33 33.35 -16.66
N LEU A 26 7.91 32.66 -17.73
CA LEU A 26 6.50 32.66 -18.17
C LEU A 26 5.65 31.70 -17.32
N THR A 27 4.34 31.93 -17.22
CA THR A 27 3.38 30.97 -16.66
C THR A 27 3.04 29.87 -17.68
N ASP A 28 2.57 28.72 -17.20
CA ASP A 28 2.21 27.58 -18.06
C ASP A 28 1.10 27.95 -19.06
N ASP A 29 0.03 28.58 -18.57
CA ASP A 29 -1.06 29.13 -19.42
C ASP A 29 -0.56 30.07 -20.53
N HIS A 30 0.51 30.83 -20.27
CA HIS A 30 1.07 31.76 -21.25
C HIS A 30 1.96 31.04 -22.27
N LEU A 31 2.71 30.02 -21.85
CA LEU A 31 3.45 29.15 -22.76
C LEU A 31 2.53 28.36 -23.68
N ASP A 32 1.39 27.85 -23.19
CA ASP A 32 0.43 27.13 -24.01
C ASP A 32 -0.24 28.06 -25.05
N ARG A 33 -0.57 29.30 -24.70
CA ARG A 33 -1.06 30.31 -25.66
C ARG A 33 -0.01 30.64 -26.72
N LEU A 34 1.25 30.82 -26.33
CA LEU A 34 2.35 31.08 -27.26
C LEU A 34 2.64 29.86 -28.16
N ALA A 35 2.49 28.64 -27.66
CA ALA A 35 2.59 27.42 -28.47
C ALA A 35 1.50 27.38 -29.55
N GLN A 36 0.24 27.56 -29.16
CA GLN A 36 -0.91 27.60 -30.09
C GLN A 36 -0.78 28.74 -31.12
N GLN A 37 -0.20 29.88 -30.75
CA GLN A 37 0.08 30.97 -31.68
C GLN A 37 1.24 30.64 -32.63
N ALA A 38 2.33 30.04 -32.11
CA ALA A 38 3.45 29.61 -32.93
C ALA A 38 3.05 28.52 -33.94
N GLU A 39 2.23 27.56 -33.54
CA GLU A 39 1.65 26.51 -34.39
C GLU A 39 0.87 27.12 -35.57
N LYS A 40 -0.06 28.05 -35.29
CA LYS A 40 -0.84 28.78 -36.33
C LYS A 40 0.01 29.60 -37.30
N HIS A 41 1.17 30.09 -36.87
CA HIS A 41 2.09 30.82 -37.75
C HIS A 41 3.09 29.91 -38.49
N ALA A 42 3.20 28.63 -38.11
CA ALA A 42 4.19 27.70 -38.65
C ALA A 42 3.67 26.80 -39.78
N GLU A 43 2.39 26.91 -40.15
CA GLU A 43 1.70 26.12 -41.21
C GLU A 43 2.36 26.20 -42.61
N GLY A 44 3.35 27.07 -42.82
CA GLY A 44 4.05 27.26 -44.11
C GLY A 44 5.47 26.70 -44.23
N ALA A 45 6.13 26.25 -43.15
CA ALA A 45 7.54 25.84 -43.25
C ALA A 45 8.00 24.85 -42.16
N ALA A 46 8.02 23.55 -42.49
CA ALA A 46 8.74 22.47 -41.77
C ALA A 46 8.73 22.59 -40.23
N ALA A 47 7.58 22.93 -39.65
CA ALA A 47 7.45 23.39 -38.27
C ALA A 47 7.94 22.39 -37.21
N ASP A 48 7.99 21.11 -37.56
CA ASP A 48 8.03 20.00 -36.61
C ASP A 48 9.43 19.45 -36.31
N GLN A 49 10.48 20.04 -36.88
CA GLN A 49 11.85 19.58 -36.67
C GLN A 49 12.76 20.71 -36.19
N PHE A 50 13.59 20.41 -35.20
CA PHE A 50 14.71 21.28 -34.86
C PHE A 50 15.59 21.47 -36.10
N ARG A 51 16.09 22.69 -36.35
CA ARG A 51 17.08 22.96 -37.39
C ARG A 51 18.39 22.21 -37.12
N ARG A 52 18.45 20.97 -37.60
CA ARG A 52 19.62 20.07 -37.53
C ARG A 52 20.58 20.32 -38.68
N THR A 53 21.85 20.03 -38.44
CA THR A 53 22.83 19.92 -39.52
C THR A 53 22.54 18.65 -40.36
N PRO A 54 22.67 18.69 -41.70
CA PRO A 54 22.45 17.51 -42.53
C PRO A 54 23.43 16.39 -42.17
N GLY A 55 22.90 15.20 -41.85
CA GLY A 55 23.68 14.04 -41.39
C GLY A 55 23.78 13.88 -39.86
N GLU A 56 23.17 14.77 -39.08
CA GLU A 56 23.15 14.70 -37.62
C GLU A 56 22.24 13.58 -37.09
N ALA A 57 22.63 12.97 -35.96
CA ALA A 57 21.87 11.92 -35.30
C ALA A 57 20.45 12.38 -34.88
N PRO A 58 19.48 11.47 -34.73
CA PRO A 58 18.18 11.78 -34.15
C PRO A 58 18.33 12.34 -32.72
N MET A 59 17.62 13.44 -32.45
CA MET A 59 17.57 14.09 -31.14
C MET A 59 16.92 13.18 -30.08
N ASP A 60 17.49 13.11 -28.88
CA ASP A 60 16.81 12.52 -27.71
C ASP A 60 15.70 13.48 -27.22
N THR A 61 14.43 13.14 -27.47
CA THR A 61 13.28 13.99 -27.08
C THR A 61 12.91 13.86 -25.61
N GLU A 62 13.31 12.80 -24.92
CA GLU A 62 13.00 12.55 -23.50
C GLU A 62 14.17 12.91 -22.57
N TRP A 63 15.21 13.55 -23.10
CA TRP A 63 16.46 13.84 -22.38
C TRP A 63 16.25 14.50 -21.01
N ALA A 64 15.29 15.43 -20.91
CA ALA A 64 14.96 16.16 -19.68
C ALA A 64 14.41 15.27 -18.54
N ALA A 65 13.88 14.09 -18.86
CA ALA A 65 13.40 13.12 -17.88
C ALA A 65 14.51 12.20 -17.32
N ARG A 66 15.74 12.28 -17.87
CA ARG A 66 16.88 11.49 -17.41
C ARG A 66 17.40 12.01 -16.05
N PRO A 67 17.88 11.11 -15.17
CA PRO A 67 18.56 11.49 -13.94
C PRO A 67 19.70 12.49 -14.19
N PHE A 68 19.77 13.57 -13.40
CA PHE A 68 20.84 14.58 -13.46
C PHE A 68 21.00 15.36 -14.78
N ALA A 69 20.15 15.15 -15.80
CA ALA A 69 20.26 15.83 -17.10
C ALA A 69 20.16 17.37 -17.02
N LEU A 70 19.45 17.89 -16.02
CA LEU A 70 19.29 19.33 -15.80
C LEU A 70 20.33 19.95 -14.86
N LEU A 71 21.25 19.16 -14.30
CA LEU A 71 22.41 19.70 -13.60
C LEU A 71 23.41 20.32 -14.58
N HIS A 72 23.87 21.52 -14.26
CA HIS A 72 24.96 22.21 -14.94
C HIS A 72 26.21 21.33 -14.98
N THR A 73 26.89 21.21 -16.12
CA THR A 73 27.98 20.25 -16.35
C THR A 73 29.12 20.35 -15.32
N SER A 74 29.56 21.56 -14.97
CA SER A 74 30.58 21.75 -13.91
C SER A 74 30.12 21.28 -12.52
N LYS A 75 28.85 21.50 -12.17
CA LYS A 75 28.27 21.04 -10.92
C LYS A 75 28.07 19.53 -10.92
N LEU A 76 27.79 18.93 -12.08
CA LEU A 76 27.70 17.48 -12.25
C LEU A 76 29.06 16.80 -12.05
N THR A 77 30.15 17.36 -12.61
CA THR A 77 31.51 16.85 -12.36
C THR A 77 31.92 17.04 -10.90
N GLU A 78 31.73 18.23 -10.33
CA GLU A 78 32.04 18.54 -8.93
C GLU A 78 31.28 17.61 -7.96
N THR A 79 29.97 17.42 -8.16
CA THR A 79 29.17 16.53 -7.30
C THR A 79 29.51 15.06 -7.48
N ARG A 80 29.87 14.61 -8.68
CA ARG A 80 30.43 13.25 -8.89
C ARG A 80 31.71 13.09 -8.08
N ASP A 81 32.66 14.00 -8.23
CA ASP A 81 34.00 13.88 -7.64
C ASP A 81 33.94 13.92 -6.11
N ASN A 82 33.14 14.82 -5.54
CA ASN A 82 32.84 14.89 -4.10
C ASN A 82 32.11 13.64 -3.54
N VAL A 83 31.44 12.83 -4.38
CA VAL A 83 30.84 11.54 -3.96
C VAL A 83 31.85 10.40 -4.13
N VAL A 84 32.69 10.44 -5.17
CA VAL A 84 33.78 9.47 -5.38
C VAL A 84 34.79 9.53 -4.24
N GLU A 85 35.23 10.73 -3.83
CA GLU A 85 36.16 10.91 -2.71
C GLU A 85 35.57 10.35 -1.40
N ARG A 86 34.29 10.63 -1.12
CA ARG A 86 33.60 10.05 0.04
C ARG A 86 33.53 8.52 -0.03
N LEU A 87 33.20 7.94 -1.18
CA LEU A 87 33.20 6.48 -1.35
C LEU A 87 34.59 5.86 -1.20
N GLN A 88 35.66 6.57 -1.60
CA GLN A 88 37.05 6.14 -1.40
C GLN A 88 37.51 6.24 0.05
N SER A 89 36.93 7.16 0.84
CA SER A 89 37.21 7.31 2.27
C SER A 89 36.55 6.26 3.17
N LEU A 90 35.61 5.46 2.64
CA LEU A 90 34.92 4.40 3.37
C LEU A 90 35.73 3.10 3.39
N ASP A 91 35.70 2.41 4.53
CA ASP A 91 36.30 1.08 4.69
C ASP A 91 35.66 0.06 3.71
N PRO A 92 36.42 -0.55 2.78
CA PRO A 92 35.88 -1.49 1.79
C PRO A 92 35.37 -2.81 2.40
N THR A 93 35.67 -3.08 3.68
CA THR A 93 35.20 -4.27 4.41
C THR A 93 33.89 -4.03 5.17
N ALA A 94 33.45 -2.78 5.31
CA ALA A 94 32.23 -2.43 6.01
C ALA A 94 30.96 -2.83 5.22
N SER A 95 29.92 -3.28 5.93
CA SER A 95 28.66 -3.67 5.28
C SER A 95 27.95 -2.48 4.63
N LEU A 96 27.49 -2.64 3.38
CA LEU A 96 26.95 -1.55 2.56
C LEU A 96 25.64 -0.95 3.13
N SER A 97 25.80 0.19 3.80
CA SER A 97 24.69 1.01 4.28
C SER A 97 23.75 1.46 3.14
N ALA A 98 22.54 1.89 3.48
CA ALA A 98 21.62 2.46 2.49
C ALA A 98 22.16 3.77 1.88
N ALA A 99 22.94 4.55 2.64
CA ALA A 99 23.59 5.78 2.16
C ALA A 99 24.70 5.46 1.15
N THR A 100 25.57 4.50 1.45
CA THR A 100 26.65 4.06 0.54
C THR A 100 26.08 3.54 -0.79
N ARG A 101 24.96 2.80 -0.75
CA ARG A 101 24.25 2.36 -1.97
C ARG A 101 23.63 3.53 -2.77
N LYS A 102 23.16 4.59 -2.11
CA LYS A 102 22.71 5.81 -2.78
C LYS A 102 23.89 6.50 -3.47
N GLU A 103 25.01 6.66 -2.79
CA GLU A 103 26.23 7.28 -3.32
C GLU A 103 26.81 6.52 -4.52
N GLN A 104 26.91 5.18 -4.45
CA GLN A 104 27.31 4.33 -5.57
C GLN A 104 26.37 4.49 -6.79
N TRP A 105 25.05 4.55 -6.55
CA TRP A 105 24.07 4.80 -7.61
C TRP A 105 24.22 6.21 -8.21
N MET A 106 24.47 7.23 -7.38
CA MET A 106 24.71 8.60 -7.83
C MET A 106 25.93 8.66 -8.74
N VAL A 107 27.10 8.15 -8.32
CA VAL A 107 28.32 8.15 -9.14
C VAL A 107 28.10 7.44 -10.46
N LYS A 108 27.56 6.21 -10.45
CA LYS A 108 27.28 5.47 -11.70
C LYS A 108 26.39 6.27 -12.65
N THR A 109 25.36 6.92 -12.12
CA THR A 109 24.37 7.64 -12.94
C THR A 109 24.91 8.98 -13.43
N MET A 110 25.69 9.70 -12.62
CA MET A 110 26.37 10.94 -13.02
C MET A 110 27.45 10.67 -14.07
N THR A 111 28.20 9.57 -13.96
CA THR A 111 29.20 9.17 -14.96
C THR A 111 28.54 8.86 -16.31
N LEU A 112 27.48 8.05 -16.34
CA LEU A 112 26.73 7.75 -17.58
C LEU A 112 26.14 9.01 -18.24
N GLU A 113 25.74 10.02 -17.45
CA GLU A 113 25.25 11.30 -17.98
C GLU A 113 26.39 12.19 -18.50
N LEU A 114 27.58 12.14 -17.89
CA LEU A 114 28.77 12.84 -18.40
C LEU A 114 29.32 12.20 -19.68
N GLU A 115 29.34 10.87 -19.77
CA GLU A 115 29.67 10.12 -20.99
C GLU A 115 28.71 10.50 -22.12
N ARG A 116 27.39 10.42 -21.88
CA ARG A 116 26.36 10.85 -22.83
C ARG A 116 26.61 12.27 -23.35
N ARG A 117 26.96 13.22 -22.48
CA ARG A 117 27.22 14.63 -22.84
C ARG A 117 28.41 14.83 -23.79
N GLN A 118 29.33 13.87 -23.87
CA GLN A 118 30.46 13.91 -24.81
C GLN A 118 30.05 13.45 -26.22
N ASP A 119 29.13 12.48 -26.29
CA ASP A 119 28.62 11.90 -27.55
C ASP A 119 27.37 12.63 -28.11
N LEU A 120 26.96 13.75 -27.51
CA LEU A 120 25.81 14.52 -27.98
C LEU A 120 26.12 15.23 -29.30
N SER A 121 25.10 15.31 -30.16
CA SER A 121 25.17 16.08 -31.39
C SER A 121 25.35 17.59 -31.09
N PRO A 122 25.93 18.40 -32.01
CA PRO A 122 26.14 19.83 -31.75
C PRO A 122 24.85 20.60 -31.47
N THR A 123 23.78 20.31 -32.22
CA THR A 123 22.46 20.92 -32.02
C THR A 123 21.87 20.51 -30.67
N GLN A 124 21.99 19.23 -30.29
CA GLN A 124 21.51 18.75 -29.01
C GLN A 124 22.30 19.34 -27.84
N THR A 125 23.62 19.43 -27.97
CA THR A 125 24.51 20.02 -26.97
C THR A 125 24.12 21.47 -26.67
N ALA A 126 23.88 22.29 -27.69
CA ALA A 126 23.42 23.66 -27.54
C ALA A 126 22.05 23.74 -26.84
N ILE A 127 21.11 22.88 -27.21
CA ILE A 127 19.76 22.81 -26.61
C ILE A 127 19.84 22.43 -25.12
N GLU A 128 20.55 21.37 -24.76
CA GLU A 128 20.63 20.92 -23.38
C GLU A 128 21.40 21.91 -22.49
N ARG A 129 22.50 22.50 -22.98
CA ARG A 129 23.23 23.55 -22.25
C ARG A 129 22.35 24.79 -21.99
N THR A 130 21.59 25.21 -22.99
CA THR A 130 20.60 26.31 -22.86
C THR A 130 19.56 26.01 -21.79
N ALA A 131 19.01 24.79 -21.81
CA ALA A 131 17.98 24.35 -20.89
C ALA A 131 18.48 24.18 -19.43
N ARG A 132 19.76 23.87 -19.24
CA ARG A 132 20.44 23.87 -17.92
C ARG A 132 20.83 25.28 -17.45
N GLY A 133 20.93 26.24 -18.38
CA GLY A 133 21.41 27.60 -18.12
C GLY A 133 22.94 27.74 -18.13
N GLU A 134 23.66 26.90 -18.88
CA GLU A 134 25.12 26.99 -19.03
C GLU A 134 25.54 28.09 -20.03
N ASP A 135 24.69 28.34 -21.03
CA ASP A 135 24.92 29.34 -22.09
C ASP A 135 24.00 30.56 -21.91
N SER A 136 24.51 31.74 -22.26
CA SER A 136 23.76 33.00 -22.13
C SER A 136 22.61 33.08 -23.14
N ARG A 137 21.54 33.80 -22.76
CA ARG A 137 20.28 33.95 -23.54
C ARG A 137 20.44 34.38 -25.01
N SER A 138 21.60 34.96 -25.37
CA SER A 138 21.93 35.45 -26.71
C SER A 138 22.73 34.46 -27.57
N ALA A 139 23.17 33.32 -27.02
CA ALA A 139 24.01 32.34 -27.71
C ALA A 139 23.23 31.37 -28.61
N HIS A 140 21.89 31.44 -28.62
CA HIS A 140 21.03 30.41 -29.19
C HIS A 140 20.67 30.71 -30.66
N GLN A 141 20.93 29.75 -31.55
CA GLN A 141 20.40 29.75 -32.93
C GLN A 141 18.99 29.11 -33.01
N VAL A 142 18.33 28.97 -31.86
CA VAL A 142 17.03 28.29 -31.68
C VAL A 142 15.91 29.27 -31.97
N THR A 143 14.93 28.87 -32.78
CA THR A 143 13.74 29.66 -33.10
C THR A 143 12.80 29.75 -31.89
N ILE A 144 11.94 30.78 -31.87
CA ILE A 144 10.99 31.01 -30.77
C ILE A 144 10.07 29.80 -30.56
N ALA A 145 9.60 29.16 -31.64
CA ALA A 145 8.74 27.96 -31.57
C ALA A 145 9.47 26.74 -30.96
N GLU A 146 10.73 26.52 -31.34
CA GLU A 146 11.58 25.47 -30.75
C GLU A 146 11.82 25.72 -29.25
N ALA A 147 12.09 26.97 -28.86
CA ALA A 147 12.29 27.34 -27.45
C ALA A 147 11.01 27.15 -26.61
N ILE A 148 9.83 27.47 -27.14
CA ILE A 148 8.54 27.24 -26.46
C ILE A 148 8.33 25.73 -26.22
N ARG A 149 8.57 24.88 -27.24
CA ARG A 149 8.45 23.42 -27.11
C ARG A 149 9.41 22.85 -26.06
N GLN A 150 10.66 23.31 -26.05
CA GLN A 150 11.66 22.89 -25.05
C GLN A 150 11.24 23.26 -23.62
N GLU A 151 10.76 24.49 -23.38
CA GLU A 151 10.31 24.89 -22.04
C GLU A 151 9.08 24.08 -21.59
N ARG A 152 8.14 23.76 -22.49
CA ARG A 152 7.01 22.86 -22.18
C ARG A 152 7.50 21.45 -21.80
N GLN A 153 8.39 20.85 -22.59
CA GLN A 153 8.98 19.53 -22.29
C GLN A 153 9.76 19.51 -20.96
N LEU A 154 10.51 20.57 -20.64
CA LEU A 154 11.21 20.70 -19.36
C LEU A 154 10.25 20.76 -18.17
N ARG A 155 9.14 21.50 -18.30
CA ARG A 155 8.11 21.59 -17.26
C ARG A 155 7.31 20.30 -17.12
N GLU A 156 7.01 19.62 -18.22
CA GLU A 156 6.39 18.29 -18.22
C GLU A 156 7.31 17.22 -17.63
N ALA A 157 8.64 17.33 -17.76
CA ALA A 157 9.56 16.44 -17.05
C ALA A 157 9.52 16.66 -15.51
N GLY A 158 9.39 17.92 -15.07
CA GLY A 158 9.57 18.35 -13.67
C GLY A 158 8.32 18.53 -12.80
N ILE A 159 7.25 19.16 -13.28
CA ILE A 159 6.08 19.52 -12.46
C ILE A 159 5.11 18.34 -12.35
N PRO A 160 4.91 17.68 -11.18
CA PRO A 160 3.89 16.64 -11.07
C PRO A 160 2.54 17.21 -11.47
N SER A 161 1.87 16.60 -12.45
CA SER A 161 0.65 17.13 -13.07
C SER A 161 -0.54 17.04 -12.12
N THR A 162 -0.64 17.96 -11.17
CA THR A 162 -1.79 18.10 -10.26
C THR A 162 -3.03 18.69 -10.94
N SER A 163 -2.92 19.10 -12.21
CA SER A 163 -3.94 19.83 -12.97
C SER A 163 -4.47 19.06 -14.19
N THR A 164 -4.65 17.74 -14.08
CA THR A 164 -5.51 16.99 -15.02
C THR A 164 -6.90 16.78 -14.40
N PRO A 165 -7.85 17.72 -14.55
CA PRO A 165 -9.21 17.58 -14.00
C PRO A 165 -10.00 16.41 -14.62
N ALA A 166 -9.52 15.81 -15.71
CA ALA A 166 -10.12 14.64 -16.34
C ALA A 166 -9.97 13.31 -15.55
N SER A 167 -9.22 13.28 -14.44
CA SER A 167 -9.01 12.04 -13.67
C SER A 167 -9.84 11.92 -12.39
N THR A 168 -10.33 13.04 -11.83
CA THR A 168 -11.24 13.01 -10.67
C THR A 168 -12.60 12.38 -10.99
N ASP A 169 -12.99 12.32 -12.26
CA ASP A 169 -14.28 11.77 -12.70
C ASP A 169 -14.22 10.27 -13.07
N ARG A 170 -13.03 9.74 -13.40
CA ARG A 170 -12.84 8.31 -13.75
C ARG A 170 -12.93 7.36 -12.56
N ILE A 171 -12.64 7.84 -11.35
CA ILE A 171 -12.84 7.06 -10.11
C ILE A 171 -14.35 6.85 -9.85
N ARG A 172 -15.18 7.80 -10.28
CA ARG A 172 -16.63 7.79 -10.04
C ARG A 172 -17.41 6.81 -10.93
N THR A 173 -16.78 6.31 -11.99
CA THR A 173 -17.43 5.52 -13.07
C THR A 173 -16.86 4.11 -13.27
N THR A 174 -15.77 3.74 -12.59
CA THR A 174 -15.16 2.40 -12.69
C THR A 174 -15.37 1.52 -11.45
N THR A 175 -15.95 2.07 -10.38
CA THR A 175 -16.38 1.26 -9.22
C THR A 175 -17.86 0.92 -9.37
N ASP A 176 -18.15 -0.09 -10.19
CA ASP A 176 -19.50 -0.64 -10.32
C ASP A 176 -19.94 -1.24 -8.97
N PRO A 177 -20.96 -0.68 -8.27
CA PRO A 177 -21.36 -1.14 -6.95
C PRO A 177 -22.02 -2.54 -6.98
N SER A 178 -22.28 -3.11 -8.17
CA SER A 178 -22.83 -4.45 -8.34
C SER A 178 -21.80 -5.57 -8.11
N THR A 179 -20.51 -5.30 -8.33
CA THR A 179 -19.41 -6.29 -8.18
C THR A 179 -18.71 -6.15 -6.81
N ALA A 180 -19.39 -5.55 -5.82
CA ALA A 180 -18.93 -5.44 -4.45
C ALA A 180 -19.04 -6.78 -3.70
N GLY A 181 -18.21 -7.75 -4.09
CA GLY A 181 -17.91 -8.91 -3.27
C GLY A 181 -17.29 -8.49 -1.92
N PHE A 182 -17.52 -9.30 -0.89
CA PHE A 182 -17.05 -9.10 0.48
C PHE A 182 -15.53 -8.76 0.49
N GLY A 183 -15.16 -7.51 0.80
CA GLY A 183 -13.76 -7.10 0.98
C GLY A 183 -13.22 -5.94 0.13
N ARG A 184 -13.88 -5.50 -0.96
CA ARG A 184 -13.47 -4.28 -1.70
C ARG A 184 -14.06 -3.00 -1.08
N SER A 185 -13.50 -2.62 0.06
CA SER A 185 -13.76 -1.35 0.73
C SER A 185 -13.16 -0.17 -0.05
N THR A 186 -14.00 0.75 -0.52
CA THR A 186 -13.57 2.01 -1.12
C THR A 186 -13.14 2.99 -0.03
N ILE A 187 -11.84 2.99 0.28
CA ILE A 187 -11.23 3.99 1.16
C ILE A 187 -11.29 5.38 0.53
N SER A 188 -11.64 6.39 1.32
CA SER A 188 -11.68 7.79 0.86
C SER A 188 -10.30 8.32 0.46
N GLU A 189 -10.31 9.27 -0.46
CA GLU A 189 -9.13 10.05 -0.88
C GLU A 189 -8.51 10.82 0.30
N ASP A 190 -9.33 11.21 1.30
CA ASP A 190 -8.88 11.97 2.47
C ASP A 190 -8.07 11.12 3.48
N ILE A 191 -8.20 9.79 3.46
CA ILE A 191 -7.39 8.87 4.27
C ILE A 191 -6.23 8.26 3.48
N ALA A 192 -6.48 7.85 2.24
CA ALA A 192 -5.46 7.24 1.38
C ALA A 192 -5.50 7.84 -0.03
N PRO A 193 -4.82 9.00 -0.23
CA PRO A 193 -4.79 9.69 -1.51
C PRO A 193 -4.28 8.79 -2.65
N SER A 194 -5.03 8.74 -3.75
CA SER A 194 -4.73 7.96 -4.94
C SER A 194 -3.95 8.74 -6.00
N VAL A 195 -3.70 10.04 -5.82
CA VAL A 195 -2.94 10.90 -6.76
C VAL A 195 -1.61 10.25 -7.19
N LEU A 196 -0.84 9.69 -6.24
CA LEU A 196 0.46 9.06 -6.53
C LEU A 196 0.37 7.71 -7.26
N LEU A 197 -0.81 7.07 -7.30
CA LEU A 197 -1.05 5.86 -8.09
C LEU A 197 -1.24 6.18 -9.58
N GLN A 198 -1.70 7.40 -9.87
CA GLN A 198 -2.00 7.87 -11.22
C GLN A 198 -0.80 8.60 -11.86
N ASP A 199 0.11 9.14 -11.03
CA ASP A 199 1.31 9.80 -11.52
C ASP A 199 2.28 8.81 -12.20
N ALA A 200 2.36 8.89 -13.53
CA ALA A 200 3.28 8.11 -14.36
C ALA A 200 4.77 8.29 -13.99
N ARG A 201 5.11 9.33 -13.22
CA ARG A 201 6.48 9.62 -12.79
C ARG A 201 6.90 8.81 -11.57
N VAL A 202 5.93 8.28 -10.84
CA VAL A 202 6.15 7.37 -9.72
C VAL A 202 6.49 5.98 -10.27
N PRO A 203 7.64 5.38 -9.87
CA PRO A 203 8.04 4.06 -10.32
C PRO A 203 6.94 3.02 -10.10
N LYS A 204 6.74 2.13 -11.07
CA LYS A 204 5.67 1.13 -11.03
C LYS A 204 5.67 0.36 -9.71
N GLU A 205 6.82 -0.15 -9.28
CA GLU A 205 7.02 -0.84 -8.00
C GLU A 205 6.46 -0.07 -6.79
N TYR A 206 6.65 1.25 -6.73
CA TYR A 206 6.15 2.07 -5.62
C TYR A 206 4.64 2.37 -5.75
N ARG A 207 4.10 2.41 -6.98
CA ARG A 207 2.65 2.47 -7.19
C ARG A 207 1.99 1.14 -6.78
N ASP A 208 2.61 0.02 -7.12
CA ASP A 208 2.17 -1.32 -6.72
C ASP A 208 2.22 -1.46 -5.17
N GLU A 209 3.26 -0.96 -4.50
CA GLU A 209 3.34 -0.88 -3.03
C GLU A 209 2.26 0.02 -2.41
N LEU A 210 2.06 1.22 -2.96
CA LEU A 210 1.01 2.14 -2.50
C LEU A 210 -0.39 1.55 -2.67
N ASP A 211 -0.66 0.84 -3.77
CA ASP A 211 -1.97 0.23 -4.03
C ASP A 211 -2.23 -0.93 -3.05
N ARG A 212 -1.22 -1.78 -2.80
CA ARG A 212 -1.29 -2.82 -1.75
C ARG A 212 -1.52 -2.23 -0.36
N LEU A 213 -0.85 -1.12 -0.02
CA LEU A 213 -1.08 -0.41 1.24
C LEU A 213 -2.49 0.17 1.31
N ARG A 214 -3.00 0.73 0.21
CA ARG A 214 -4.35 1.29 0.10
C ARG A 214 -5.42 0.21 0.25
N ALA A 215 -5.24 -0.95 -0.39
CA ALA A 215 -6.10 -2.12 -0.24
C ALA A 215 -6.11 -2.65 1.21
N HIS A 216 -4.94 -2.76 1.84
CA HIS A 216 -4.81 -3.17 3.24
C HIS A 216 -5.47 -2.18 4.21
N LEU A 217 -5.34 -0.87 3.98
CA LEU A 217 -6.05 0.15 4.75
C LEU A 217 -7.57 0.05 4.53
N GLY A 218 -8.03 -0.18 3.31
CA GLY A 218 -9.45 -0.44 3.00
C GLY A 218 -10.01 -1.63 3.76
N GLN A 219 -9.26 -2.74 3.86
CA GLN A 219 -9.65 -3.90 4.68
C GLN A 219 -9.77 -3.52 6.16
N ARG A 220 -8.81 -2.77 6.73
CA ARG A 220 -8.87 -2.33 8.13
C ARG A 220 -10.02 -1.36 8.41
N VAL A 221 -10.34 -0.47 7.47
CA VAL A 221 -11.53 0.41 7.50
C VAL A 221 -12.81 -0.43 7.59
N ALA A 222 -12.96 -1.48 6.78
CA ALA A 222 -14.13 -2.36 6.84
C ALA A 222 -14.21 -3.12 8.19
N VAL A 223 -13.10 -3.68 8.66
CA VAL A 223 -13.05 -4.43 9.94
C VAL A 223 -13.37 -3.53 11.12
N ARG A 224 -12.76 -2.35 11.21
CA ARG A 224 -13.03 -1.42 12.31
C ARG A 224 -14.45 -0.85 12.24
N GLY A 225 -14.96 -0.61 11.03
CA GLY A 225 -16.35 -0.20 10.84
C GLY A 225 -17.36 -1.23 11.32
N ALA A 226 -17.09 -2.53 11.11
CA ALA A 226 -17.93 -3.61 11.64
C ALA A 226 -17.85 -3.72 13.18
N GLN A 227 -16.67 -3.53 13.77
CA GLN A 227 -16.53 -3.43 15.24
C GLN A 227 -17.30 -2.24 15.81
N LEU A 228 -17.23 -1.07 15.17
CA LEU A 228 -17.98 0.13 15.58
C LEU A 228 -19.50 -0.05 15.48
N ALA A 229 -19.98 -0.94 14.60
CA ALA A 229 -21.39 -1.30 14.51
C ALA A 229 -21.86 -2.16 15.70
N GLU A 230 -20.97 -2.93 16.32
CA GLU A 230 -21.22 -3.68 17.56
C GLU A 230 -21.04 -2.80 18.81
N GLU A 231 -19.93 -2.05 18.89
CA GLU A 231 -19.61 -1.17 20.02
C GLU A 231 -20.60 0.01 20.19
N GLN A 232 -21.19 0.47 19.08
CA GLN A 232 -22.15 1.60 19.00
C GLN A 232 -21.81 2.78 19.94
N PRO A 233 -20.63 3.41 19.79
CA PRO A 233 -20.27 4.57 20.60
C PRO A 233 -21.30 5.69 20.40
N ALA A 234 -21.51 6.54 21.42
CA ALA A 234 -22.62 7.49 21.46
C ALA A 234 -22.73 8.41 20.22
N TRP A 235 -21.60 8.76 19.59
CA TRP A 235 -21.57 9.57 18.37
C TRP A 235 -22.04 8.82 17.11
N ALA A 236 -21.97 7.49 17.08
CA ALA A 236 -22.42 6.67 15.95
C ALA A 236 -23.95 6.66 15.80
N ALA A 237 -24.70 7.01 16.85
CA ALA A 237 -26.15 7.22 16.77
C ALA A 237 -26.55 8.26 15.69
N ALA A 238 -25.68 9.24 15.42
CA ALA A 238 -25.89 10.23 14.36
C ALA A 238 -25.84 9.65 12.93
N LEU A 239 -25.25 8.46 12.73
CA LEU A 239 -25.27 7.74 11.46
C LEU A 239 -26.59 7.01 11.20
N GLY A 240 -27.39 6.78 12.26
CA GLY A 240 -28.53 5.86 12.22
C GLY A 240 -28.11 4.38 12.28
N PRO A 241 -29.09 3.45 12.29
CA PRO A 241 -28.83 2.02 12.40
C PRO A 241 -28.19 1.44 11.13
N VAL A 242 -27.54 0.28 11.25
CA VAL A 242 -26.87 -0.38 10.12
C VAL A 242 -27.88 -0.83 9.06
N PRO A 243 -27.77 -0.37 7.80
CA PRO A 243 -28.71 -0.74 6.75
C PRO A 243 -28.70 -2.23 6.41
N ALA A 244 -29.84 -2.82 6.05
CA ALA A 244 -29.93 -4.22 5.63
C ALA A 244 -29.05 -4.55 4.41
N LYS A 245 -29.10 -3.68 3.38
CA LYS A 245 -28.41 -3.87 2.10
C LYS A 245 -26.90 -3.79 2.28
N GLU A 246 -26.19 -4.84 1.90
CA GLU A 246 -24.74 -4.99 2.07
C GLU A 246 -23.93 -3.78 1.59
N SER A 247 -24.22 -3.26 0.38
CA SER A 247 -23.51 -2.08 -0.15
C SER A 247 -23.67 -0.81 0.72
N LYS A 248 -24.80 -0.67 1.44
CA LYS A 248 -25.06 0.44 2.35
C LYS A 248 -24.57 0.16 3.77
N ALA A 249 -24.50 -1.11 4.20
CA ALA A 249 -23.76 -1.50 5.40
C ALA A 249 -22.25 -1.24 5.24
N ALA A 250 -21.66 -1.57 4.09
CA ALA A 250 -20.27 -1.24 3.78
C ALA A 250 -19.99 0.27 3.76
N GLU A 251 -20.92 1.08 3.23
CA GLU A 251 -20.84 2.55 3.30
C GLU A 251 -20.95 3.07 4.75
N TRP A 252 -21.81 2.47 5.58
CA TRP A 252 -21.90 2.75 7.02
C TRP A 252 -20.58 2.43 7.73
N HIS A 253 -20.02 1.23 7.51
CA HIS A 253 -18.74 0.79 8.10
C HIS A 253 -17.57 1.70 7.67
N SER A 254 -17.54 2.13 6.41
CA SER A 254 -16.62 3.17 5.92
C SER A 254 -16.80 4.45 6.74
N ILE A 255 -17.96 5.11 6.68
CA ILE A 255 -18.14 6.43 7.31
C ILE A 255 -17.88 6.37 8.83
N ALA A 256 -18.27 5.29 9.52
CA ALA A 256 -17.98 5.10 10.94
C ALA A 256 -16.47 5.05 11.24
N SER A 257 -15.72 4.19 10.55
CA SER A 257 -14.27 4.06 10.77
C SER A 257 -13.47 5.28 10.29
N GLU A 258 -13.92 5.95 9.23
CA GLU A 258 -13.33 7.22 8.76
C GLU A 258 -13.57 8.36 9.77
N THR A 259 -14.76 8.40 10.39
CA THR A 259 -15.08 9.32 11.47
C THR A 259 -14.23 9.03 12.72
N GLU A 260 -14.08 7.76 13.10
CA GLU A 260 -13.22 7.39 14.23
C GLU A 260 -11.75 7.77 13.96
N ALA A 261 -11.24 7.54 12.74
CA ALA A 261 -9.90 7.96 12.35
C ALA A 261 -9.73 9.49 12.43
N TYR A 262 -10.73 10.27 12.01
CA TYR A 262 -10.76 11.72 12.17
C TYR A 262 -10.75 12.14 13.65
N ARG A 263 -11.59 11.50 14.48
CA ARG A 263 -11.66 11.76 15.93
C ARG A 263 -10.34 11.47 16.62
N ASN A 264 -9.70 10.35 16.29
CA ASN A 264 -8.38 9.99 16.82
C ASN A 264 -7.29 10.97 16.36
N ARG A 265 -7.33 11.44 15.10
CA ARG A 265 -6.37 12.44 14.57
C ARG A 265 -6.41 13.76 15.33
N TYR A 266 -7.59 14.21 15.76
CA TYR A 266 -7.80 15.47 16.49
C TYR A 266 -8.03 15.26 18.00
N ASN A 267 -7.79 14.05 18.53
CA ASN A 267 -7.97 13.67 19.93
C ASN A 267 -9.36 14.03 20.52
N ILE A 268 -10.41 13.83 19.72
CA ILE A 268 -11.81 14.07 20.13
C ILE A 268 -12.23 12.94 21.07
N GLY A 269 -12.55 13.28 22.33
CA GLY A 269 -12.83 12.32 23.39
C GLY A 269 -14.05 11.41 23.14
N ALA A 270 -14.05 10.24 23.77
CA ALA A 270 -15.15 9.27 23.65
C ALA A 270 -16.48 9.75 24.28
N HIS A 271 -16.44 10.74 25.18
CA HIS A 271 -17.62 11.35 25.80
C HIS A 271 -18.39 12.30 24.87
N GLU A 272 -17.77 12.75 23.78
CA GLU A 272 -18.39 13.67 22.82
C GLU A 272 -19.41 12.92 21.97
N THR A 273 -20.69 13.30 22.09
CA THR A 273 -21.83 12.65 21.42
C THR A 273 -22.09 13.18 20.01
N THR A 274 -21.54 14.33 19.63
CA THR A 274 -21.60 14.79 18.23
C THR A 274 -20.66 13.95 17.38
N ILE A 275 -21.05 13.62 16.13
CA ILE A 275 -20.18 12.91 15.17
C ILE A 275 -18.81 13.60 15.03
N ILE A 276 -18.84 14.91 14.79
CA ILE A 276 -17.69 15.82 14.79
C ILE A 276 -18.13 17.15 15.46
N PRO A 277 -17.44 17.63 16.51
CA PRO A 277 -17.73 18.90 17.18
C PRO A 277 -17.73 20.10 16.25
N LYS A 278 -18.54 21.12 16.59
CA LYS A 278 -18.68 22.37 15.81
C LYS A 278 -17.34 23.04 15.47
N GLN A 279 -16.38 23.01 16.39
CA GLN A 279 -15.04 23.61 16.22
C GLN A 279 -14.18 22.99 15.09
N TYR A 280 -14.59 21.84 14.52
CA TYR A 280 -13.90 21.19 13.40
C TYR A 280 -14.74 21.17 12.11
N GLN A 281 -15.95 21.76 12.10
CA GLN A 281 -16.85 21.67 10.93
C GLN A 281 -16.39 22.50 9.72
N ASP A 282 -15.47 23.44 9.94
CA ASP A 282 -14.82 24.23 8.88
C ASP A 282 -13.73 23.44 8.11
N ASP A 283 -13.29 22.28 8.63
CA ASP A 283 -12.38 21.37 7.90
C ASP A 283 -13.12 20.72 6.73
N PRO A 284 -12.62 20.82 5.47
CA PRO A 284 -13.27 20.21 4.31
C PRO A 284 -13.46 18.69 4.44
N THR A 285 -12.59 18.00 5.18
CA THR A 285 -12.71 16.55 5.46
C THR A 285 -13.88 16.27 6.42
N ALA A 286 -13.96 17.04 7.51
CA ALA A 286 -15.06 16.91 8.47
C ALA A 286 -16.41 17.19 7.82
N ARG A 287 -16.48 18.24 7.00
CA ARG A 287 -17.69 18.61 6.26
C ARG A 287 -18.16 17.48 5.34
N ARG A 288 -17.25 16.87 4.57
CA ARG A 288 -17.56 15.71 3.71
C ARG A 288 -18.07 14.51 4.51
N LEU A 289 -17.49 14.22 5.68
CA LEU A 289 -17.95 13.14 6.56
C LEU A 289 -19.36 13.42 7.09
N ILE A 290 -19.67 14.65 7.50
CA ILE A 290 -21.02 15.06 7.94
C ILE A 290 -22.03 14.99 6.79
N GLU A 291 -21.67 15.47 5.59
CA GLU A 291 -22.52 15.41 4.40
C GLU A 291 -22.83 13.94 4.01
N ARG A 292 -21.83 13.04 4.03
CA ARG A 292 -22.03 11.59 3.81
C ARG A 292 -22.87 10.93 4.91
N ALA A 293 -22.58 11.23 6.18
CA ALA A 293 -23.34 10.71 7.33
C ALA A 293 -24.82 11.09 7.26
N THR A 294 -25.13 12.37 6.97
CA THR A 294 -26.52 12.83 6.85
C THR A 294 -27.23 12.25 5.62
N ALA A 295 -26.52 12.03 4.51
CA ALA A 295 -27.07 11.34 3.34
C ALA A 295 -27.40 9.86 3.64
N LEU A 296 -26.52 9.15 4.36
CA LEU A 296 -26.73 7.77 4.79
C LEU A 296 -27.91 7.66 5.77
N HIS A 297 -27.99 8.54 6.78
CA HIS A 297 -29.08 8.58 7.74
C HIS A 297 -30.43 8.81 7.05
N LYS A 298 -30.51 9.80 6.12
CA LYS A 298 -31.70 10.05 5.29
C LYS A 298 -32.07 8.84 4.44
N HIS A 299 -31.09 8.16 3.82
CA HIS A 299 -31.34 6.94 3.06
C HIS A 299 -31.93 5.84 3.95
N SER A 300 -31.40 5.64 5.16
CA SER A 300 -31.93 4.66 6.11
C SER A 300 -33.36 4.99 6.53
N ALA A 301 -33.69 6.26 6.78
CA ALA A 301 -35.03 6.70 7.17
C ALA A 301 -36.07 6.56 6.03
N LEU A 302 -35.65 6.69 4.76
CA LEU A 302 -36.51 6.54 3.59
C LEU A 302 -36.64 5.09 3.10
N THR A 303 -35.84 4.15 3.63
CA THR A 303 -35.84 2.75 3.21
C THR A 303 -36.80 1.93 4.07
N GLN A 304 -37.74 1.21 3.44
CA GLN A 304 -38.72 0.36 4.15
C GLN A 304 -38.16 -0.97 4.67
N ALA A 305 -36.93 -1.34 4.29
CA ALA A 305 -36.28 -2.55 4.78
C ALA A 305 -35.82 -2.37 6.23
N ALA A 306 -36.21 -3.31 7.11
CA ALA A 306 -35.78 -3.32 8.51
C ALA A 306 -34.25 -3.30 8.62
N PRO A 307 -33.65 -2.48 9.50
CA PRO A 307 -32.20 -2.49 9.75
C PRO A 307 -31.68 -3.85 10.22
N ARG A 308 -30.36 -4.06 10.15
CA ARG A 308 -29.75 -5.32 10.63
C ARG A 308 -30.02 -5.52 12.12
N THR A 309 -30.35 -6.76 12.49
CA THR A 309 -30.50 -7.14 13.90
C THR A 309 -29.13 -7.16 14.60
N PRO A 310 -29.05 -7.00 15.93
CA PRO A 310 -27.78 -7.06 16.65
C PRO A 310 -27.00 -8.36 16.36
N ALA A 311 -27.69 -9.51 16.27
CA ALA A 311 -27.06 -10.78 15.90
C ALA A 311 -26.44 -10.77 14.49
N GLN A 312 -27.08 -10.12 13.51
CA GLN A 312 -26.51 -9.95 12.15
C GLN A 312 -25.32 -8.98 12.13
N VAL A 313 -25.31 -7.99 13.01
CA VAL A 313 -24.18 -7.06 13.17
C VAL A 313 -22.99 -7.78 13.79
N GLN A 314 -23.20 -8.53 14.88
CA GLN A 314 -22.16 -9.37 15.51
C GLN A 314 -21.58 -10.39 14.54
N GLN A 315 -22.44 -11.11 13.81
CA GLN A 315 -21.99 -12.04 12.77
C GLN A 315 -21.12 -11.33 11.70
N GLY A 316 -21.47 -10.10 11.32
CA GLY A 316 -20.67 -9.28 10.40
C GLY A 316 -19.30 -8.89 10.96
N ALA A 317 -19.23 -8.55 12.26
CA ALA A 317 -17.99 -8.25 12.96
C ALA A 317 -17.08 -9.50 13.07
N ASP A 318 -17.65 -10.66 13.43
CA ASP A 318 -16.95 -11.94 13.47
C ASP A 318 -16.37 -12.32 12.10
N GLU A 319 -17.17 -12.22 11.04
CA GLU A 319 -16.73 -12.53 9.67
C GLU A 319 -15.59 -11.60 9.21
N ALA A 320 -15.65 -10.31 9.57
CA ALA A 320 -14.58 -9.36 9.30
C ALA A 320 -13.30 -9.68 10.10
N ALA A 321 -13.41 -10.02 11.39
CA ALA A 321 -12.29 -10.40 12.24
C ALA A 321 -11.62 -11.72 11.77
N ILE A 322 -12.41 -12.69 11.30
CA ILE A 322 -11.92 -13.92 10.66
C ILE A 322 -11.12 -13.58 9.40
N ALA A 323 -11.63 -12.68 8.55
CA ALA A 323 -10.96 -12.26 7.32
C ALA A 323 -9.62 -11.56 7.60
N GLU A 324 -9.57 -10.63 8.56
CA GLU A 324 -8.32 -9.97 9.00
C GLU A 324 -7.31 -11.00 9.52
N ARG A 325 -7.74 -11.90 10.41
CA ARG A 325 -6.86 -12.89 11.04
C ARG A 325 -6.26 -13.86 10.02
N ILE A 326 -7.02 -14.27 9.00
CA ILE A 326 -6.50 -15.11 7.90
C ILE A 326 -5.47 -14.35 7.07
N ALA A 327 -5.78 -13.10 6.66
CA ALA A 327 -4.87 -12.27 5.89
C ALA A 327 -3.54 -12.02 6.65
N PHE A 328 -3.62 -11.66 7.93
CA PHE A 328 -2.44 -11.42 8.77
C PHE A 328 -1.59 -12.68 8.96
N ASN A 329 -2.21 -13.83 9.26
CA ASN A 329 -1.51 -15.10 9.43
C ASN A 329 -0.80 -15.56 8.15
N GLN A 330 -1.43 -15.41 6.99
CA GLN A 330 -0.78 -15.71 5.71
C GLN A 330 0.37 -14.76 5.41
N ALA A 331 0.22 -13.45 5.69
CA ALA A 331 1.32 -12.49 5.55
C ALA A 331 2.51 -12.81 6.47
N ALA A 332 2.26 -13.27 7.70
CA ALA A 332 3.31 -13.73 8.61
C ALA A 332 4.01 -15.00 8.10
N ALA A 333 3.25 -15.99 7.62
CA ALA A 333 3.81 -17.21 7.02
C ALA A 333 4.67 -16.91 5.78
N ARG A 334 4.22 -16.01 4.89
CA ARG A 334 4.99 -15.55 3.72
C ARG A 334 6.31 -14.92 4.10
N ARG A 335 6.36 -14.07 5.13
CA ARG A 335 7.61 -13.47 5.64
C ARG A 335 8.58 -14.52 6.20
N ALA A 336 8.06 -15.55 6.89
CA ALA A 336 8.88 -16.66 7.38
C ALA A 336 9.48 -17.48 6.23
N ILE A 337 8.67 -17.81 5.21
CA ILE A 337 9.12 -18.54 4.01
C ILE A 337 10.17 -17.73 3.25
N ALA A 338 9.91 -16.45 2.96
CA ALA A 338 10.87 -15.59 2.26
C ALA A 338 12.21 -15.46 3.02
N ARG A 339 12.15 -15.39 4.35
CA ARG A 339 13.35 -15.41 5.21
C ARG A 339 14.12 -16.72 5.09
N LEU A 340 13.45 -17.88 5.15
CA LEU A 340 14.10 -19.18 4.99
C LEU A 340 14.73 -19.36 3.61
N HIS A 341 14.11 -18.83 2.55
CA HIS A 341 14.71 -18.79 1.21
C HIS A 341 15.95 -17.88 1.15
N ALA A 342 15.92 -16.72 1.80
CA ALA A 342 17.08 -15.81 1.86
C ALA A 342 18.24 -16.40 2.68
N GLU A 343 17.94 -17.03 3.82
CA GLU A 343 18.92 -17.74 4.66
C GLU A 343 19.54 -18.93 3.89
N ARG A 344 18.74 -19.71 3.15
CA ARG A 344 19.25 -20.80 2.29
C ARG A 344 20.09 -20.29 1.11
N ALA A 345 19.68 -19.19 0.46
CA ALA A 345 20.43 -18.57 -0.62
C ALA A 345 21.79 -18.03 -0.13
N ALA A 346 21.84 -17.42 1.06
CA ALA A 346 23.09 -17.00 1.69
C ALA A 346 23.98 -18.20 2.08
N ALA A 347 23.39 -19.32 2.50
CA ALA A 347 24.10 -20.56 2.79
C ALA A 347 24.59 -21.31 1.53
N SER A 348 24.21 -20.88 0.32
CA SER A 348 24.51 -21.55 -0.96
C SER A 348 24.07 -23.03 -1.03
N ASP A 349 23.12 -23.43 -0.19
CA ASP A 349 22.73 -24.81 0.00
C ASP A 349 21.69 -25.25 -1.04
N ARG A 350 21.98 -26.35 -1.76
CA ARG A 350 21.12 -26.85 -2.84
C ARG A 350 19.98 -27.66 -2.26
N LEU A 351 18.76 -27.48 -2.78
CA LEU A 351 17.61 -28.29 -2.37
C LEU A 351 17.92 -29.79 -2.54
N PRO A 352 17.50 -30.67 -1.62
CA PRO A 352 17.60 -32.11 -1.82
C PRO A 352 16.91 -32.55 -3.13
N GLU A 353 17.51 -33.51 -3.85
CA GLU A 353 17.00 -34.12 -5.08
C GLU A 353 15.47 -34.30 -5.16
N PRO A 354 14.77 -34.92 -4.18
CA PRO A 354 13.32 -35.06 -4.24
C PRO A 354 12.57 -33.72 -4.33
N GLN A 355 13.01 -32.69 -3.58
CA GLN A 355 12.40 -31.36 -3.62
C GLN A 355 12.72 -30.62 -4.93
N GLN A 356 13.86 -30.89 -5.57
CA GLN A 356 14.15 -30.37 -6.91
C GLN A 356 13.23 -30.98 -7.97
N ARG A 357 12.88 -32.26 -7.84
CA ARG A 357 11.91 -32.92 -8.74
C ARG A 357 10.51 -32.35 -8.54
N GLU A 358 10.06 -32.21 -7.30
CA GLU A 358 8.77 -31.60 -6.99
C GLU A 358 8.67 -30.16 -7.51
N ALA A 359 9.70 -29.34 -7.33
CA ALA A 359 9.73 -27.98 -7.87
C ALA A 359 9.61 -27.96 -9.40
N LYS A 360 10.35 -28.82 -10.11
CA LYS A 360 10.25 -28.96 -11.58
C LYS A 360 8.88 -29.46 -12.04
N ILE A 361 8.27 -30.39 -11.30
CA ILE A 361 6.91 -30.88 -11.59
C ILE A 361 5.90 -29.73 -11.43
N VAL A 362 5.98 -28.95 -10.34
CA VAL A 362 5.11 -27.79 -10.12
C VAL A 362 5.28 -26.75 -11.24
N GLU A 363 6.51 -26.39 -11.60
CA GLU A 363 6.82 -25.46 -12.69
C GLU A 363 6.26 -25.93 -14.04
N VAL A 364 6.40 -27.22 -14.37
CA VAL A 364 5.79 -27.82 -15.57
C VAL A 364 4.25 -27.79 -15.50
N THR A 365 3.63 -28.11 -14.37
CA THR A 365 2.16 -28.07 -14.24
C THR A 365 1.58 -26.67 -14.31
N GLN A 366 2.29 -25.66 -13.80
CA GLN A 366 1.88 -24.25 -13.93
C GLN A 366 2.00 -23.80 -15.39
N THR A 367 3.11 -24.15 -16.05
CA THR A 367 3.32 -23.81 -17.47
C THR A 367 2.28 -24.46 -18.38
N THR A 368 1.88 -25.72 -18.12
CA THR A 368 0.83 -26.39 -18.91
C THR A 368 -0.57 -25.89 -18.59
N GLN A 369 -0.86 -25.45 -17.36
CA GLN A 369 -2.13 -24.80 -17.04
C GLN A 369 -2.28 -23.45 -17.77
N SER A 370 -1.24 -22.61 -17.78
CA SER A 370 -1.26 -21.35 -18.56
C SER A 370 -1.36 -21.58 -20.07
N ALA A 371 -0.79 -22.67 -20.60
CA ALA A 371 -0.84 -22.99 -22.03
C ALA A 371 -2.21 -23.48 -22.53
N VAL A 372 -3.09 -23.97 -21.65
CA VAL A 372 -4.43 -24.48 -22.04
C VAL A 372 -5.47 -23.36 -22.16
N SER A 373 -5.20 -22.17 -21.61
CA SER A 373 -6.15 -21.05 -21.55
C SER A 373 -6.08 -20.05 -22.71
N SER A 374 -5.21 -20.23 -23.72
CA SER A 374 -5.21 -19.38 -24.93
C SER A 374 -4.45 -20.02 -26.12
N PRO A 375 -5.11 -20.21 -27.29
CA PRO A 375 -4.40 -20.46 -28.54
C PRO A 375 -4.01 -19.15 -29.26
N ALA A 376 -2.86 -19.19 -29.93
CA ALA A 376 -2.37 -18.24 -30.95
C ALA A 376 -1.95 -16.82 -30.51
N SER A 377 -0.68 -16.65 -30.08
CA SER A 377 0.38 -15.98 -30.88
C SER A 377 1.69 -15.79 -30.08
N ALA A 378 2.84 -15.99 -30.73
CA ALA A 378 4.17 -15.62 -30.20
C ALA A 378 4.40 -14.09 -30.38
N GLN A 379 5.28 -13.37 -29.68
CA GLN A 379 6.53 -13.72 -28.97
C GLN A 379 6.76 -12.71 -27.78
N PRO A 380 7.93 -12.56 -27.11
CA PRO A 380 7.97 -12.60 -25.64
C PRO A 380 8.26 -11.26 -24.94
N ALA A 381 7.75 -11.06 -23.70
CA ALA A 381 8.53 -10.56 -22.55
C ALA A 381 7.68 -10.30 -21.27
N GLN A 382 8.35 -10.47 -20.12
CA GLN A 382 8.06 -9.92 -18.77
C GLN A 382 6.93 -10.51 -17.90
N LYS A 383 7.33 -10.87 -16.67
CA LYS A 383 6.50 -11.34 -15.55
C LYS A 383 5.56 -10.24 -15.04
N PRO A 384 4.27 -10.56 -14.79
CA PRO A 384 3.70 -10.24 -13.47
C PRO A 384 2.67 -11.26 -12.92
N GLU A 385 2.43 -12.39 -13.58
CA GLU A 385 1.24 -13.23 -13.40
C GLU A 385 1.13 -13.98 -12.04
N VAL A 386 2.22 -14.08 -11.28
CA VAL A 386 2.31 -14.92 -10.06
C VAL A 386 1.64 -14.30 -8.83
N GLU A 387 1.29 -13.01 -8.83
CA GLU A 387 0.64 -12.36 -7.67
C GLU A 387 -0.89 -12.47 -7.68
N LEU A 388 -1.54 -12.40 -8.85
CA LEU A 388 -3.01 -12.43 -8.98
C LEU A 388 -3.60 -13.74 -8.43
N THR A 389 -3.03 -14.88 -8.83
CA THR A 389 -3.42 -16.22 -8.34
C THR A 389 -3.27 -16.39 -6.83
N GLN A 390 -2.36 -15.62 -6.19
CA GLN A 390 -2.16 -15.68 -4.74
C GLN A 390 -3.21 -14.89 -3.96
N GLU A 391 -3.69 -13.77 -4.48
CA GLU A 391 -4.77 -12.99 -3.88
C GLU A 391 -6.10 -13.76 -3.95
N GLU A 392 -6.41 -14.35 -5.10
CA GLU A 392 -7.53 -15.29 -5.29
C GLU A 392 -7.47 -16.45 -4.30
N GLY A 393 -6.27 -16.99 -4.03
CA GLY A 393 -6.04 -18.00 -3.00
C GLY A 393 -6.38 -17.54 -1.57
N ILE A 394 -6.08 -16.28 -1.21
CA ILE A 394 -6.50 -15.72 0.09
C ILE A 394 -8.01 -15.55 0.13
N GLN A 395 -8.61 -14.97 -0.91
CA GLN A 395 -10.05 -14.72 -0.98
C GLN A 395 -10.85 -16.03 -0.89
N ALA A 396 -10.41 -17.08 -1.60
CA ALA A 396 -10.99 -18.41 -1.48
C ALA A 396 -10.83 -19.03 -0.08
N ALA A 397 -9.73 -18.74 0.63
CA ALA A 397 -9.56 -19.18 2.02
C ALA A 397 -10.51 -18.43 2.98
N ILE A 398 -10.64 -17.10 2.82
CA ILE A 398 -11.55 -16.25 3.59
C ILE A 398 -13.01 -16.69 3.35
N ALA A 399 -13.44 -16.82 2.09
CA ALA A 399 -14.79 -17.26 1.74
C ALA A 399 -15.15 -18.63 2.34
N ARG A 400 -14.21 -19.60 2.31
CA ARG A 400 -14.40 -20.91 2.94
C ARG A 400 -14.48 -20.84 4.47
N ALA A 401 -13.73 -19.93 5.11
CA ALA A 401 -13.79 -19.74 6.56
C ALA A 401 -15.11 -19.07 6.99
N ILE A 402 -15.55 -18.04 6.27
CA ILE A 402 -16.84 -17.37 6.46
C ILE A 402 -17.99 -18.37 6.26
N ALA A 403 -17.98 -19.16 5.18
CA ALA A 403 -19.00 -20.18 4.93
C ALA A 403 -19.08 -21.22 6.06
N ARG A 404 -17.93 -21.64 6.64
CA ARG A 404 -17.91 -22.52 7.82
C ARG A 404 -18.47 -21.83 9.06
N HIS A 405 -18.16 -20.55 9.28
CA HIS A 405 -18.70 -19.77 10.39
C HIS A 405 -20.24 -19.69 10.31
N ARG A 406 -20.78 -19.30 9.15
CA ARG A 406 -22.22 -19.26 8.87
C ARG A 406 -22.89 -20.61 9.12
N ALA A 407 -22.34 -21.70 8.57
CA ALA A 407 -22.87 -23.05 8.75
C ALA A 407 -22.82 -23.56 10.21
N VAL A 408 -21.95 -22.99 11.07
CA VAL A 408 -21.94 -23.28 12.51
C VAL A 408 -22.99 -22.44 13.23
N ALA A 409 -23.11 -21.15 12.91
CA ALA A 409 -24.14 -20.26 13.46
C ALA A 409 -25.57 -20.74 13.13
N GLU A 410 -25.82 -21.16 11.88
CA GLU A 410 -27.09 -21.75 11.44
C GLU A 410 -27.44 -23.04 12.21
N LYS A 411 -26.44 -23.89 12.47
CA LYS A 411 -26.63 -25.12 13.29
C LYS A 411 -26.90 -24.81 14.75
N ALA A 412 -26.26 -23.78 15.31
CA ALA A 412 -26.52 -23.33 16.68
C ALA A 412 -27.94 -22.76 16.81
N ALA A 413 -28.37 -21.92 15.87
CA ALA A 413 -29.73 -21.38 15.82
C ALA A 413 -30.80 -22.48 15.65
N GLY A 414 -30.53 -23.46 14.78
CA GLY A 414 -31.40 -24.63 14.59
C GLY A 414 -31.51 -25.51 15.84
N ALA A 415 -30.43 -25.67 16.62
CA ALA A 415 -30.46 -26.40 17.89
C ALA A 415 -31.28 -25.66 18.97
N THR A 416 -31.20 -24.33 19.04
CA THR A 416 -31.98 -23.54 20.01
C THR A 416 -33.49 -23.50 19.73
N ALA A 417 -33.92 -23.78 18.50
CA ALA A 417 -35.35 -23.90 18.16
C ALA A 417 -35.97 -25.25 18.58
N GLY A 418 -35.15 -26.24 18.97
CA GLY A 418 -35.60 -27.61 19.24
C GLY A 418 -35.95 -27.92 20.70
N ASP A 419 -35.66 -27.02 21.65
CA ASP A 419 -35.73 -27.31 23.10
C ASP A 419 -36.72 -26.40 23.86
N THR A 420 -37.78 -25.95 23.18
CA THR A 420 -38.84 -25.13 23.81
C THR A 420 -40.24 -25.62 23.44
N GLN A 421 -40.55 -26.86 23.83
CA GLN A 421 -41.96 -27.26 24.01
C GLN A 421 -42.10 -28.16 25.25
N GLY A 422 -42.70 -27.59 26.29
CA GLY A 422 -42.87 -28.25 27.58
C GLY A 422 -43.90 -29.38 27.54
N LYS A 423 -43.76 -30.32 28.48
CA LYS A 423 -44.76 -31.36 28.77
C LYS A 423 -46.08 -30.72 29.21
N GLU A 424 -47.20 -31.26 28.76
CA GLU A 424 -48.26 -31.72 29.67
C GLU A 424 -49.20 -32.76 29.02
N SER A 425 -49.38 -33.87 29.73
CA SER A 425 -50.57 -34.75 29.84
C SER A 425 -51.35 -35.26 28.59
N GLY A 426 -51.49 -36.60 28.49
CA GLY A 426 -52.74 -37.21 27.97
C GLY A 426 -52.64 -38.42 27.02
N SER A 427 -52.55 -39.64 27.56
CA SER A 427 -53.07 -40.93 27.03
C SER A 427 -53.28 -41.18 25.50
N THR A 428 -52.40 -42.02 24.94
CA THR A 428 -52.56 -43.17 23.98
C THR A 428 -53.95 -43.85 23.80
N PRO A 429 -54.17 -44.79 22.83
CA PRO A 429 -53.37 -45.26 21.65
C PRO A 429 -54.19 -45.60 20.34
N ILE A 430 -53.59 -46.42 19.43
CA ILE A 430 -54.15 -47.36 18.39
C ILE A 430 -54.02 -46.86 16.93
N SER A 431 -53.00 -47.31 16.15
CA SER A 431 -52.93 -48.48 15.21
C SER A 431 -53.79 -48.29 13.93
N GLN A 432 -53.35 -48.49 12.67
CA GLN A 432 -52.67 -49.58 11.92
C GLN A 432 -52.10 -48.98 10.58
N ASP A 433 -51.33 -49.62 9.66
CA ASP A 433 -50.79 -50.98 9.57
C ASP A 433 -49.52 -51.10 8.68
N GLN A 434 -48.60 -51.96 9.11
CA GLN A 434 -47.82 -52.99 8.37
C GLN A 434 -47.43 -52.86 6.87
N ARG A 435 -46.15 -53.19 6.59
CA ARG A 435 -45.60 -54.36 5.82
C ARG A 435 -44.07 -54.17 5.62
N GLN A 436 -43.16 -55.17 5.60
CA GLN A 436 -43.24 -56.61 5.87
C GLN A 436 -41.82 -57.23 6.09
N LYS A 437 -41.70 -58.21 7.00
CA LYS A 437 -40.79 -59.40 7.02
C LYS A 437 -39.24 -59.31 7.03
N ASP A 438 -38.71 -59.68 8.21
CA ASP A 438 -37.56 -60.55 8.58
C ASP A 438 -37.29 -61.80 7.67
N PRO A 439 -36.13 -62.55 7.76
CA PRO A 439 -35.45 -62.92 9.02
C PRO A 439 -33.92 -63.20 9.12
N VAL A 440 -33.40 -62.91 10.32
CA VAL A 440 -32.58 -63.75 11.24
C VAL A 440 -31.54 -64.74 10.69
N THR A 441 -30.28 -64.56 11.10
CA THR A 441 -29.46 -65.63 11.71
C THR A 441 -28.62 -65.11 12.88
N THR A 442 -28.54 -65.93 13.94
CA THR A 442 -27.94 -65.65 15.26
C THR A 442 -26.48 -66.09 15.42
N LYS A 443 -25.85 -65.59 16.52
CA LYS A 443 -24.64 -66.06 17.24
C LYS A 443 -23.28 -65.52 16.78
N ASP A 444 -22.27 -65.35 17.64
CA ASP A 444 -22.18 -65.27 19.13
C ASP A 444 -20.98 -64.34 19.47
N ALA A 445 -21.13 -63.31 20.30
CA ALA A 445 -20.88 -63.28 21.75
C ALA A 445 -19.40 -63.43 22.21
N SER A 446 -18.73 -62.31 22.51
CA SER A 446 -17.84 -62.04 23.67
C SER A 446 -16.99 -60.77 23.41
N SER A 447 -17.19 -59.62 24.05
CA SER A 447 -17.05 -59.24 25.48
C SER A 447 -15.62 -59.29 26.03
N THR A 448 -14.94 -58.15 26.07
CA THR A 448 -13.94 -57.78 27.09
C THR A 448 -14.04 -56.29 27.41
N SER A 449 -13.77 -55.90 28.65
CA SER A 449 -14.06 -54.56 29.20
C SER A 449 -12.79 -53.77 29.57
N ARG A 450 -12.98 -52.49 29.96
CA ARG A 450 -11.99 -51.49 30.46
C ARG A 450 -11.17 -50.78 29.35
N VAL A 451 -10.81 -49.49 29.41
CA VAL A 451 -10.89 -48.42 30.45
C VAL A 451 -11.27 -47.08 29.76
N PRO A 452 -12.00 -46.12 30.38
CA PRO A 452 -12.09 -44.75 29.87
C PRO A 452 -10.82 -43.93 30.20
N SER A 453 -10.01 -43.58 29.19
CA SER A 453 -8.83 -42.73 29.37
C SER A 453 -9.20 -41.25 29.52
N LYS A 454 -9.07 -40.72 30.74
CA LYS A 454 -9.19 -39.28 31.03
C LYS A 454 -7.86 -38.54 30.80
N SER A 455 -7.98 -37.30 30.33
CA SER A 455 -7.01 -36.20 30.55
C SER A 455 -5.60 -36.33 29.96
N GLY A 456 -5.44 -35.96 28.69
CA GLY A 456 -4.14 -35.74 28.04
C GLY A 456 -3.89 -34.33 27.47
N TRP A 457 -4.91 -33.47 27.35
CA TRP A 457 -4.79 -32.18 26.63
C TRP A 457 -4.57 -30.94 27.50
N GLY A 458 -4.98 -30.92 28.77
CA GLY A 458 -4.86 -29.72 29.62
C GLY A 458 -3.41 -29.31 29.90
N LYS A 459 -2.58 -30.27 30.36
CA LYS A 459 -1.19 -30.01 30.79
C LYS A 459 -0.33 -29.34 29.70
N ASN A 460 -0.52 -29.71 28.44
CA ASN A 460 0.23 -29.14 27.32
C ASN A 460 -0.20 -27.69 26.99
N GLN A 461 -1.40 -27.27 27.37
CA GLN A 461 -1.86 -25.88 27.22
C GLN A 461 -1.35 -25.01 28.38
N ASP A 462 -1.42 -25.52 29.61
CA ASP A 462 -0.91 -24.82 30.81
C ASP A 462 0.60 -24.55 30.69
N GLU A 463 1.38 -25.54 30.24
CA GLU A 463 2.82 -25.37 30.03
C GLU A 463 3.14 -24.35 28.92
N LEU A 464 2.28 -24.24 27.90
CA LEU A 464 2.40 -23.27 26.82
C LEU A 464 2.09 -21.84 27.31
N ILE A 465 1.09 -21.69 28.18
CA ILE A 465 0.73 -20.42 28.82
C ILE A 465 1.85 -19.96 29.77
N GLU A 466 2.43 -20.87 30.56
CA GLU A 466 3.59 -20.56 31.41
C GLU A 466 4.82 -20.12 30.60
N ARG A 467 5.14 -20.84 29.52
CA ARG A 467 6.24 -20.48 28.62
C ARG A 467 6.00 -19.10 27.98
N TYR A 468 4.75 -18.77 27.64
CA TYR A 468 4.40 -17.46 27.08
C TYR A 468 4.54 -16.33 28.11
N ARG A 469 4.08 -16.53 29.36
CA ARG A 469 4.26 -15.57 30.46
C ARG A 469 5.74 -15.31 30.75
N LYS A 470 6.53 -16.36 30.99
CA LYS A 470 8.00 -16.25 31.21
C LYS A 470 8.72 -15.54 30.05
N ALA A 471 8.25 -15.70 28.81
CA ALA A 471 8.81 -15.00 27.65
C ALA A 471 8.44 -13.51 27.57
N MET A 472 7.29 -13.11 28.14
CA MET A 472 6.89 -11.70 28.27
C MET A 472 7.66 -11.02 29.41
N ASP A 473 7.74 -11.64 30.59
CA ASP A 473 8.49 -11.14 31.74
C ASP A 473 9.99 -10.92 31.37
N ALA A 474 10.57 -11.86 30.62
CA ALA A 474 11.95 -11.76 30.13
C ALA A 474 12.15 -10.65 29.09
N LYS A 475 11.12 -10.25 28.33
CA LYS A 475 11.18 -9.10 27.42
C LYS A 475 11.08 -7.78 28.20
N GLU A 476 10.20 -7.71 29.20
CA GLU A 476 10.03 -6.53 30.04
C GLU A 476 11.30 -6.24 30.85
N ALA A 477 11.88 -7.26 31.49
CA ALA A 477 13.15 -7.15 32.19
C ALA A 477 14.34 -6.73 31.28
N ARG A 478 14.31 -7.12 30.00
CA ARG A 478 15.29 -6.61 29.00
C ARG A 478 15.02 -5.15 28.64
N GLY A 479 13.75 -4.75 28.50
CA GLY A 479 13.35 -3.36 28.28
C GLY A 479 13.80 -2.44 29.41
N GLU A 480 13.62 -2.83 30.66
CA GLU A 480 14.09 -2.06 31.82
C GLU A 480 15.62 -1.93 31.86
N ARG A 481 16.37 -3.00 31.60
CA ARG A 481 17.85 -2.93 31.54
C ARG A 481 18.34 -1.96 30.45
N VAL A 482 17.67 -1.91 29.30
CA VAL A 482 17.98 -0.95 28.23
C VAL A 482 17.62 0.49 28.62
N LYS A 483 16.54 0.70 29.37
CA LYS A 483 16.20 2.04 29.92
C LYS A 483 17.26 2.51 30.92
N ARG A 484 17.61 1.69 31.93
CA ARG A 484 18.65 2.03 32.92
C ARG A 484 20.01 2.29 32.25
N GLY A 485 20.42 1.46 31.29
CA GLY A 485 21.66 1.69 30.53
C GLY A 485 21.68 3.01 29.73
N LYS A 486 20.53 3.50 29.26
CA LYS A 486 20.42 4.83 28.64
C LYS A 486 20.49 5.96 29.68
N GLU A 487 19.88 5.78 30.84
CA GLU A 487 19.92 6.74 31.95
C GLU A 487 21.34 6.87 32.52
N ASP A 488 22.04 5.75 32.73
CA ASP A 488 23.44 5.72 33.17
C ASP A 488 24.38 6.36 32.14
N SER A 489 24.17 6.11 30.85
CA SER A 489 24.91 6.76 29.76
C SER A 489 24.69 8.28 29.75
N ALA A 490 23.44 8.73 29.87
CA ALA A 490 23.11 10.15 29.95
C ALA A 490 23.68 10.82 31.21
N ALA A 491 23.69 10.13 32.36
CA ALA A 491 24.30 10.61 33.59
C ALA A 491 25.83 10.72 33.46
N SER A 492 26.47 9.74 32.80
CA SER A 492 27.90 9.76 32.49
C SER A 492 28.26 10.95 31.58
N SER A 493 27.48 11.18 30.50
CA SER A 493 27.68 12.32 29.60
C SER A 493 27.54 13.67 30.31
N ARG A 494 26.60 13.82 31.26
CA ARG A 494 26.47 15.04 32.07
C ARG A 494 27.70 15.26 32.96
N ARG A 495 28.16 14.23 33.67
CA ARG A 495 29.39 14.31 34.50
C ARG A 495 30.64 14.65 33.67
N ALA A 496 30.73 14.14 32.44
CA ALA A 496 31.83 14.48 31.53
C ALA A 496 31.79 15.95 31.08
N ALA A 497 30.60 16.50 30.83
CA ALA A 497 30.42 17.92 30.51
C ALA A 497 30.78 18.84 31.70
N ASP A 498 30.35 18.50 32.91
CA ASP A 498 30.69 19.25 34.13
C ASP A 498 32.19 19.17 34.45
N ALA A 499 32.84 18.03 34.21
CA ALA A 499 34.28 17.90 34.36
C ALA A 499 35.07 18.76 33.33
N ALA A 500 34.51 18.96 32.14
CA ALA A 500 35.10 19.83 31.12
C ALA A 500 34.95 21.33 31.48
N SER A 501 33.78 21.76 31.98
CA SER A 501 33.54 23.15 32.39
C SER A 501 34.39 23.56 33.60
N HIS A 502 34.62 22.64 34.56
CA HIS A 502 35.55 22.91 35.67
C HIS A 502 37.03 22.96 35.26
N ARG A 503 37.42 22.38 34.12
CA ARG A 503 38.81 22.47 33.62
C ARG A 503 39.09 23.78 32.85
N SER A 504 38.12 24.33 32.13
CA SER A 504 38.31 25.60 31.40
C SER A 504 38.38 26.83 32.31
N GLY A 505 37.86 26.74 33.54
CA GLY A 505 37.85 27.84 34.51
C GLY A 505 39.16 28.11 35.28
N ARG A 506 40.25 27.36 35.05
CA ARG A 506 41.47 27.42 35.89
C ARG A 506 42.75 27.91 35.18
N SER A 507 42.62 28.63 34.05
CA SER A 507 43.77 29.18 33.31
C SER A 507 43.69 30.71 33.10
N LEU A 508 43.32 31.46 34.15
CA LEU A 508 43.48 32.92 34.23
C LEU A 508 43.78 33.34 35.67
N ARG A 509 45.04 33.19 36.08
CA ARG A 509 45.70 33.94 37.17
C ARG A 509 47.21 33.84 37.02
#